data_AF-A0A9X9A8P5-F1
#
_entry.id   AF-A0A9X9A8P5-F1
#
_cell.length_a   1.000
_cell.length_b   1.000
_cell.length_c   1.000
_cell.angle_alpha   90.00
_cell.angle_beta   90.00
_cell.angle_gamma   90.00
#
_symmetry.space_group_name_H-M   'P 1'
#
loop_
_entity.id
_entity.type
_entity.pdbx_description
1 polymer ?
#
loop_
_entity_poly.entity_id
_entity_poly.type
_entity_poly.pdbx_seq_one_letter_code
_entity_poly.pdbx_strand_id
1 'polypeptide(L)'
;EKYSYTKGKSFLAFADLLIKRDVIDYIRKESKHNFVFLKEDEQEEMLEMQVSLTEYMKEMENSNRKEEILHFQSVLAEFKITFSELAKESPKHRDTREHLIEIVKIIIKEEEMMEELFRKKKLPLKHIEPRVRVSRKTLERHRKYIIAMCIIFANNYTYILDYIKGGKHDE
;
A
#
# COMPACT_ATOMS: atom_id res chain seq x y z
N GLU A 1 -17.11 -2.73 -13.06
CA GLU A 1 -17.69 -3.91 -12.36
C GLU A 1 -18.85 -3.46 -11.49
N LYS A 2 -19.92 -4.26 -11.36
CA LYS A 2 -21.14 -3.91 -10.63
C LYS A 2 -21.04 -4.31 -9.14
N TYR A 3 -21.43 -3.39 -8.26
CA TYR A 3 -21.45 -3.55 -6.80
C TYR A 3 -22.54 -4.54 -6.34
N SER A 4 -22.25 -5.34 -5.30
CA SER A 4 -23.18 -6.30 -4.70
C SER A 4 -23.28 -6.08 -3.18
N TYR A 5 -24.50 -5.96 -2.68
CA TYR A 5 -24.88 -5.44 -1.35
C TYR A 5 -24.58 -6.37 -0.16
N THR A 6 -24.07 -7.58 -0.38
CA THR A 6 -24.02 -8.64 0.65
C THR A 6 -22.74 -8.70 1.48
N LYS A 7 -21.81 -7.76 1.34
CA LYS A 7 -20.52 -7.78 2.05
C LYS A 7 -20.21 -6.48 2.78
N GLY A 8 -20.77 -6.32 3.98
CA GLY A 8 -20.17 -5.73 5.20
C GLY A 8 -19.42 -4.39 5.20
N LYS A 9 -19.15 -3.72 4.08
CA LYS A 9 -18.55 -2.40 4.01
C LYS A 9 -19.60 -1.43 3.48
N SER A 10 -19.87 -0.38 4.25
CA SER A 10 -20.89 0.61 3.92
C SER A 10 -20.69 1.09 2.48
N PHE A 11 -21.77 1.12 1.70
CA PHE A 11 -21.77 1.67 0.33
C PHE A 11 -21.06 3.03 0.26
N LEU A 12 -21.16 3.82 1.33
CA LEU A 12 -20.46 5.08 1.53
C LEU A 12 -18.93 4.96 1.51
N ALA A 13 -18.32 3.95 2.14
CA ALA A 13 -16.87 3.77 2.14
C ALA A 13 -16.35 3.35 0.75
N PHE A 14 -17.13 2.57 0.01
CA PHE A 14 -16.81 2.20 -1.37
C PHE A 14 -17.02 3.37 -2.34
N ALA A 15 -18.08 4.16 -2.15
CA ALA A 15 -18.36 5.36 -2.91
C ALA A 15 -17.29 6.44 -2.67
N ASP A 16 -16.86 6.66 -1.42
CA ASP A 16 -15.76 7.58 -1.09
C ASP A 16 -14.46 7.20 -1.81
N LEU A 17 -14.15 5.91 -1.86
CA LEU A 17 -12.97 5.41 -2.54
C LEU A 17 -13.06 5.58 -4.07
N LEU A 18 -14.22 5.30 -4.68
CA LEU A 18 -14.44 5.53 -6.10
C LEU A 18 -14.41 7.02 -6.47
N ILE A 19 -15.04 7.88 -5.67
CA ILE A 19 -15.05 9.33 -5.89
C ILE A 19 -13.64 9.88 -5.78
N LYS A 20 -12.86 9.49 -4.75
CA LYS A 20 -11.46 9.90 -4.63
C LYS A 20 -10.63 9.44 -5.82
N ARG A 21 -10.81 8.20 -6.28
CA ARG A 21 -10.11 7.68 -7.47
C ARG A 21 -10.48 8.47 -8.73
N ASP A 22 -11.76 8.68 -8.97
CA ASP A 22 -12.25 9.34 -10.18
C ASP A 22 -11.89 10.84 -10.20
N VAL A 23 -11.85 11.51 -9.04
CA VAL A 23 -11.34 12.89 -8.90
C VAL A 23 -9.83 12.96 -9.18
N ILE A 24 -9.04 12.02 -8.63
CA ILE A 24 -7.60 11.96 -8.87
C ILE A 24 -7.32 11.70 -10.36
N ASP A 25 -8.05 10.78 -10.98
CA ASP A 25 -7.88 10.47 -12.40
C ASP A 25 -8.35 11.62 -13.30
N TYR A 26 -9.39 12.36 -12.90
CA TYR A 26 -9.82 13.58 -13.58
C TYR A 26 -8.74 14.67 -13.52
N ILE A 27 -8.17 14.94 -12.33
CA ILE A 27 -7.08 15.93 -12.17
C ILE A 27 -5.86 15.55 -13.00
N ARG A 28 -5.49 14.27 -13.06
CA ARG A 28 -4.39 13.77 -13.92
C ARG A 28 -4.67 13.90 -15.41
N LYS A 29 -5.93 13.80 -15.82
CA LYS A 29 -6.35 13.91 -17.22
C LYS A 29 -6.43 15.38 -17.64
N GLU A 30 -6.99 16.24 -16.79
CA GLU A 30 -7.04 17.70 -16.96
C GLU A 30 -5.64 18.31 -17.01
N SER A 31 -4.72 17.91 -16.13
CA SER A 31 -3.34 18.44 -16.17
C SER A 31 -2.63 18.13 -17.48
N LYS A 32 -2.90 16.98 -18.11
CA LYS A 32 -2.42 16.68 -19.47
C LYS A 32 -3.14 17.45 -20.57
N HIS A 33 -4.41 17.80 -20.39
CA HIS A 33 -5.23 18.46 -21.41
C HIS A 33 -5.07 19.99 -21.39
N ASN A 34 -4.89 20.59 -20.21
CA ASN A 34 -4.58 22.01 -20.02
C ASN A 34 -3.20 22.36 -20.63
N PHE A 35 -2.31 21.37 -20.71
CA PHE A 35 -1.02 21.42 -21.42
C PHE A 35 -1.12 21.55 -22.95
N VAL A 36 -2.26 21.20 -23.55
CA VAL A 36 -2.43 21.23 -25.02
C VAL A 36 -3.00 22.58 -25.48
N PHE A 37 -3.77 23.27 -24.63
CA PHE A 37 -4.46 24.52 -24.99
C PHE A 37 -3.57 25.76 -24.89
N LEU A 38 -2.47 25.72 -24.12
CA LEU A 38 -1.53 26.84 -23.90
C LEU A 38 -0.34 26.85 -24.87
N LYS A 39 -0.40 26.11 -25.98
CA LYS A 39 0.74 25.88 -26.88
C LYS A 39 1.13 27.06 -27.78
N GLU A 40 0.35 28.14 -27.83
CA GLU A 40 0.54 29.13 -28.90
C GLU A 40 1.45 30.31 -28.59
N ASP A 41 1.73 30.68 -27.34
CA ASP A 41 2.64 31.80 -27.06
C ASP A 41 3.42 31.57 -25.74
N GLU A 42 4.72 31.92 -25.73
CA GLU A 42 5.63 31.99 -24.56
C GLU A 42 6.32 30.69 -24.09
N GLN A 43 7.45 30.36 -24.75
CA GLN A 43 8.29 29.19 -24.46
C GLN A 43 9.17 29.31 -23.19
N GLU A 44 9.46 30.53 -22.72
CA GLU A 44 10.36 30.78 -21.59
C GLU A 44 9.61 30.76 -20.24
N GLU A 45 8.44 31.40 -20.14
CA GLU A 45 7.54 31.29 -18.98
C GLU A 45 7.01 29.85 -18.81
N MET A 46 6.78 29.13 -19.92
CA MET A 46 6.43 27.71 -19.92
C MET A 46 7.47 26.83 -19.23
N LEU A 47 8.76 27.17 -19.32
CA LEU A 47 9.85 26.38 -18.75
C LEU A 47 9.96 26.61 -17.24
N GLU A 48 9.87 27.86 -16.77
CA GLU A 48 9.79 28.18 -15.34
C GLU A 48 8.51 27.62 -14.69
N MET A 49 7.37 27.70 -15.38
CA MET A 49 6.11 27.11 -14.92
C MET A 49 6.21 25.58 -14.85
N GLN A 50 6.88 24.92 -15.81
CA GLN A 50 7.15 23.49 -15.78
C GLN A 50 8.04 23.10 -14.59
N VAL A 51 9.12 23.85 -14.34
CA VAL A 51 10.00 23.59 -13.18
C VAL A 51 9.20 23.75 -11.87
N SER A 52 8.45 24.84 -11.71
CA SER A 52 7.63 25.10 -10.52
C SER A 52 6.55 24.02 -10.30
N LEU A 53 5.86 23.61 -11.36
CA LEU A 53 4.85 22.53 -11.30
C LEU A 53 5.49 21.18 -10.93
N THR A 54 6.66 20.86 -11.49
CA THR A 54 7.36 19.61 -11.16
C THR A 54 7.85 19.59 -9.71
N GLU A 55 8.31 20.72 -9.19
CA GLU A 55 8.68 20.88 -7.77
C GLU A 55 7.45 20.71 -6.87
N TYR A 56 6.34 21.38 -7.19
CA TYR A 56 5.09 21.23 -6.45
C TYR A 56 4.57 19.78 -6.46
N MET A 57 4.64 19.10 -7.61
CA MET A 57 4.26 17.69 -7.72
C MET A 57 5.16 16.79 -6.87
N LYS A 58 6.47 17.03 -6.85
CA LYS A 58 7.42 16.30 -5.98
C LYS A 58 7.13 16.55 -4.50
N GLU A 59 6.80 17.78 -4.11
CA GLU A 59 6.41 18.11 -2.73
C GLU A 59 5.11 17.40 -2.32
N MET A 60 4.12 17.34 -3.21
CA MET A 60 2.89 16.58 -2.99
C MET A 60 3.16 15.09 -2.85
N GLU A 61 3.98 14.49 -3.72
CA GLU A 61 4.35 13.07 -3.60
C GLU A 61 5.09 12.77 -2.29
N ASN A 62 6.00 13.65 -1.88
CA ASN A 62 6.70 13.53 -0.61
C ASN A 62 5.74 13.63 0.58
N SER A 63 4.72 14.49 0.49
CA SER A 63 3.69 14.64 1.52
C SER A 63 2.83 13.38 1.62
N ASN A 64 2.37 12.85 0.48
CA ASN A 64 1.59 11.61 0.42
C ASN A 64 2.40 10.41 0.96
N ARG A 65 3.69 10.33 0.62
CA ARG A 65 4.60 9.29 1.14
C ARG A 65 4.73 9.38 2.67
N LYS A 66 4.87 10.58 3.22
CA LYS A 66 4.94 10.79 4.68
C LYS A 66 3.64 10.36 5.35
N GLU A 67 2.50 10.75 4.79
CA GLU A 67 1.19 10.37 5.33
C GLU A 67 1.01 8.84 5.34
N GLU A 68 1.41 8.16 4.26
CA GLU A 68 1.36 6.69 4.17
C GLU A 68 2.24 6.02 5.24
N ILE A 69 3.45 6.53 5.47
CA ILE A 69 4.36 6.02 6.51
C ILE A 69 3.77 6.23 7.90
N LEU A 70 3.21 7.40 8.18
CA LEU A 70 2.59 7.71 9.48
C LEU A 70 1.37 6.84 9.74
N HIS A 71 0.52 6.65 8.73
CA HIS A 71 -0.63 5.76 8.81
C HIS A 71 -0.20 4.29 8.98
N PHE A 72 0.84 3.84 8.28
CA PHE A 72 1.39 2.50 8.49
C PHE A 72 1.93 2.33 9.90
N GLN A 73 2.61 3.35 10.45
CA GLN A 73 3.12 3.34 11.80
C GLN A 73 2.00 3.23 12.85
N SER A 74 0.91 3.98 12.69
CA SER A 74 -0.22 3.95 13.62
C SER A 74 -0.88 2.57 13.62
N VAL A 75 -1.11 1.99 12.44
CA VAL A 75 -1.69 0.65 12.32
C VAL A 75 -0.75 -0.41 12.90
N LEU A 76 0.56 -0.35 12.64
CA LEU A 76 1.53 -1.27 13.24
C LEU A 76 1.56 -1.20 14.78
N ALA A 77 1.39 -0.01 15.34
CA ALA A 77 1.33 0.19 16.79
C ALA A 77 0.15 -0.56 17.43
N GLU A 78 -1.00 -0.68 16.74
CA GLU A 78 -2.12 -1.50 17.19
C GLU A 78 -1.77 -2.99 17.31
N PHE A 79 -0.83 -3.47 16.50
CA PHE A 79 -0.28 -4.82 16.57
C PHE A 79 0.91 -4.95 17.51
N LYS A 80 1.29 -3.87 18.22
CA LYS A 80 2.47 -3.78 19.08
C LYS A 80 3.76 -4.12 18.33
N ILE A 81 3.86 -3.67 17.07
CA ILE A 81 5.04 -3.83 16.23
C ILE A 81 5.64 -2.45 16.00
N THR A 82 6.95 -2.32 16.21
CA THR A 82 7.70 -1.10 15.85
C THR A 82 8.48 -1.30 14.56
N PHE A 83 8.82 -0.22 13.86
CA PHE A 83 9.66 -0.30 12.66
C PHE A 83 11.02 -0.96 12.93
N SER A 84 11.65 -0.68 14.08
CA SER A 84 12.94 -1.27 14.45
C SER A 84 12.82 -2.79 14.60
N GLU A 85 11.75 -3.27 15.22
CA GLU A 85 11.50 -4.71 15.33
C GLU A 85 11.18 -5.34 13.98
N LEU A 86 10.36 -4.69 13.15
CA LEU A 86 10.04 -5.16 11.81
C LEU A 86 11.30 -5.28 10.95
N ALA A 87 12.20 -4.30 11.01
CA ALA A 87 13.48 -4.32 10.29
C ALA A 87 14.39 -5.47 10.77
N LYS A 88 14.41 -5.76 12.08
CA LYS A 88 15.19 -6.88 12.65
C LYS A 88 14.65 -8.25 12.26
N GLU A 89 13.32 -8.42 12.27
CA GLU A 89 12.64 -9.69 11.96
C GLU A 89 12.43 -9.91 10.45
N SER A 90 12.81 -8.93 9.63
CA SER A 90 12.68 -9.01 8.17
C SER A 90 13.65 -10.06 7.58
N PRO A 91 13.18 -10.96 6.71
CA PRO A 91 14.04 -11.93 6.05
C PRO A 91 15.10 -11.27 5.17
N LYS A 92 16.36 -11.67 5.37
CA LYS A 92 17.50 -11.20 4.60
C LYS A 92 17.58 -11.83 3.20
N HIS A 93 17.22 -13.11 3.10
CA HIS A 93 17.28 -13.86 1.85
C HIS A 93 16.03 -13.63 1.00
N ARG A 94 16.22 -13.45 -0.31
CA ARG A 94 15.15 -13.21 -1.28
C ARG A 94 14.15 -14.39 -1.33
N ASP A 95 14.65 -15.62 -1.34
CA ASP A 95 13.80 -16.82 -1.43
C ASP A 95 12.85 -16.93 -0.22
N THR A 96 13.32 -16.59 0.98
CA THR A 96 12.46 -16.56 2.18
C THR A 96 11.42 -15.45 2.08
N ARG A 97 11.80 -14.28 1.55
CA ARG A 97 10.88 -13.16 1.33
C ARG A 97 9.77 -13.52 0.35
N GLU A 98 10.11 -14.15 -0.77
CA GLU A 98 9.16 -14.59 -1.78
C GLU A 98 8.15 -15.60 -1.20
N HIS A 99 8.62 -16.64 -0.51
CA HIS A 99 7.74 -17.59 0.17
C HIS A 99 6.80 -16.94 1.20
N LEU A 100 7.29 -15.96 1.96
CA LEU A 100 6.44 -15.25 2.93
C LEU A 100 5.41 -14.36 2.24
N ILE A 101 5.76 -13.74 1.11
CA ILE A 101 4.81 -12.96 0.31
C ILE A 101 3.73 -13.88 -0.27
N GLU A 102 4.05 -15.10 -0.69
CA GLU A 102 3.04 -16.08 -1.12
C GLU A 102 2.05 -16.41 -0.01
N ILE A 103 2.55 -16.63 1.22
CA ILE A 103 1.70 -16.86 2.40
C ILE A 103 0.79 -15.65 2.66
N VAL A 104 1.34 -14.44 2.56
CA VAL A 104 0.57 -13.19 2.71
C VAL A 104 -0.55 -13.10 1.66
N LYS A 105 -0.27 -13.45 0.39
CA LYS A 105 -1.30 -13.49 -0.65
C LYS A 105 -2.42 -14.47 -0.35
N ILE A 106 -2.13 -15.62 0.25
CA ILE A 106 -3.14 -16.59 0.69
C ILE A 106 -4.01 -15.98 1.78
N ILE A 107 -3.41 -15.30 2.77
CA ILE A 107 -4.12 -14.65 3.87
C ILE A 107 -5.07 -13.56 3.33
N ILE A 108 -4.59 -12.70 2.43
CA ILE A 108 -5.38 -11.57 1.90
C ILE A 108 -6.57 -12.02 1.06
N LYS A 109 -6.45 -13.15 0.34
CA LYS A 109 -7.55 -13.72 -0.45
C LYS A 109 -8.71 -14.21 0.42
N GLU A 110 -8.44 -14.50 1.69
CA GLU A 110 -9.37 -15.13 2.61
C GLU A 110 -9.88 -14.10 3.63
N GLU A 111 -11.10 -13.61 3.39
CA GLU A 111 -11.71 -12.54 4.19
C GLU A 111 -11.78 -12.89 5.68
N GLU A 112 -12.08 -14.15 6.02
CA GLU A 112 -12.14 -14.65 7.39
C GLU A 112 -10.78 -14.58 8.11
N MET A 113 -9.69 -14.89 7.40
CA MET A 113 -8.33 -14.80 7.95
C MET A 113 -7.94 -13.35 8.22
N MET A 114 -8.31 -12.45 7.31
CA MET A 114 -8.06 -11.01 7.46
C MET A 114 -8.88 -10.43 8.60
N GLU A 115 -10.15 -10.80 8.71
CA GLU A 115 -11.00 -10.36 9.83
C GLU A 115 -10.43 -10.86 11.16
N GLU A 116 -10.02 -12.12 11.24
CA GLU A 116 -9.38 -12.67 12.45
C GLU A 116 -8.08 -11.92 12.78
N LEU A 117 -7.25 -11.62 11.78
CA LEU A 117 -6.02 -10.85 11.93
C LEU A 117 -6.27 -9.47 12.55
N PHE A 118 -7.20 -8.69 11.98
CA PHE A 118 -7.47 -7.33 12.44
C PHE A 118 -8.27 -7.28 13.74
N ARG A 119 -9.18 -8.25 13.97
CA ARG A 119 -10.00 -8.33 15.19
C ARG A 119 -9.22 -8.84 16.39
N LYS A 120 -8.43 -9.92 16.21
CA LYS A 120 -7.65 -10.53 17.31
C LYS A 120 -6.23 -9.97 17.42
N LYS A 121 -5.79 -9.13 16.46
CA LYS A 121 -4.42 -8.59 16.34
C LYS A 121 -3.35 -9.69 16.37
N LYS A 122 -3.68 -10.87 15.83
CA LYS A 122 -2.83 -12.08 15.85
C LYS A 122 -2.93 -12.81 14.53
N LEU A 123 -1.81 -13.40 14.11
CA LEU A 123 -1.73 -14.21 12.89
C LEU A 123 -2.62 -15.47 13.04
N PRO A 124 -3.55 -15.75 12.11
CA PRO A 124 -4.47 -16.89 12.20
C PRO A 124 -3.77 -18.21 11.82
N LEU A 125 -2.82 -18.65 12.65
CA LEU A 125 -1.97 -19.83 12.38
C LEU A 125 -2.77 -21.10 12.08
N LYS A 126 -3.88 -21.34 12.80
CA LYS A 126 -4.74 -22.52 12.59
C LYS A 126 -5.32 -22.61 11.19
N HIS A 127 -5.62 -21.46 10.59
CA HIS A 127 -6.17 -21.38 9.23
C HIS A 127 -5.07 -21.42 8.18
N ILE A 128 -3.87 -20.90 8.50
CA ILE A 128 -2.74 -20.83 7.58
C ILE A 128 -2.05 -22.20 7.44
N GLU A 129 -1.78 -22.88 8.55
CA GLU A 129 -1.07 -24.18 8.61
C GLU A 129 -1.52 -25.21 7.55
N PRO A 130 -2.82 -25.50 7.35
CA PRO A 130 -3.24 -26.47 6.35
C PRO A 130 -3.08 -25.99 4.89
N ARG A 131 -2.89 -24.69 4.66
CA ARG A 131 -2.84 -24.07 3.33
C ARG A 131 -1.42 -23.79 2.85
N VAL A 132 -0.42 -23.98 3.71
CA VAL A 132 0.98 -23.64 3.42
C VAL A 132 1.91 -24.81 3.74
N ARG A 133 3.00 -24.95 2.98
CA ARG A 133 4.01 -26.00 3.21
C ARG A 133 5.02 -25.66 4.31
N VAL A 134 4.89 -24.49 4.96
CA VAL A 134 5.83 -24.03 5.98
C VAL A 134 5.44 -24.51 7.37
N SER A 135 6.45 -24.84 8.18
CA SER A 135 6.22 -25.24 9.57
C SER A 135 5.65 -24.09 10.41
N ARG A 136 4.85 -24.42 11.42
CA ARG A 136 4.36 -23.45 12.41
C ARG A 136 5.49 -22.63 13.04
N LYS A 137 6.65 -23.26 13.31
CA LYS A 137 7.83 -22.58 13.86
C LYS A 137 8.34 -21.46 12.92
N THR A 138 8.29 -21.68 11.61
CA THR A 138 8.69 -20.68 10.60
C THR A 138 7.71 -19.51 10.56
N LEU A 139 6.40 -19.80 10.61
CA LEU A 139 5.36 -18.77 10.67
C LEU A 139 5.46 -17.92 11.93
N GLU A 140 5.71 -18.54 13.09
CA GLU A 140 5.88 -17.83 14.36
C GLU A 140 7.13 -16.96 14.37
N ARG A 141 8.25 -17.45 13.80
CA ARG A 141 9.49 -16.67 13.65
C ARG A 141 9.25 -15.41 12.82
N HIS A 142 8.59 -15.51 11.67
CA HIS A 142 8.35 -14.37 10.78
C HIS A 142 6.99 -13.69 10.97
N ARG A 143 6.31 -13.93 12.10
CA ARG A 143 4.93 -13.45 12.31
C ARG A 143 4.78 -11.93 12.13
N LYS A 144 5.73 -11.15 12.66
CA LYS A 144 5.69 -9.68 12.59
C LYS A 144 5.80 -9.20 11.14
N TYR A 145 6.66 -9.85 10.36
CA TYR A 145 6.84 -9.56 8.95
C TYR A 145 5.59 -9.90 8.12
N ILE A 146 4.99 -11.07 8.36
CA ILE A 146 3.76 -11.49 7.68
C ILE A 146 2.62 -10.52 7.97
N ILE A 147 2.43 -10.14 9.25
CA ILE A 147 1.40 -9.17 9.66
C ILE A 147 1.63 -7.82 8.96
N ALA A 148 2.86 -7.30 9.00
CA ALA A 148 3.21 -6.04 8.36
C ALA A 148 2.91 -6.05 6.85
N MET A 149 3.26 -7.13 6.15
CA MET A 149 2.94 -7.28 4.73
C MET A 149 1.44 -7.37 4.49
N CYS A 150 0.69 -8.10 5.31
CA CYS A 150 -0.78 -8.14 5.20
C CYS A 150 -1.38 -6.73 5.33
N ILE A 151 -0.88 -5.91 6.27
CA ILE A 151 -1.33 -4.52 6.45
C ILE A 151 -1.00 -3.68 5.21
N ILE A 152 0.21 -3.81 4.67
CA ILE A 152 0.66 -3.08 3.46
C ILE A 152 -0.26 -3.36 2.28
N PHE A 153 -0.53 -4.65 2.00
CA PHE A 153 -1.40 -5.02 0.89
C PHE A 153 -2.87 -4.71 1.15
N ALA A 154 -3.35 -4.80 2.40
CA ALA A 154 -4.75 -4.53 2.73
C ALA A 154 -5.12 -3.04 2.61
N ASN A 155 -4.19 -2.15 2.96
CA ASN A 155 -4.38 -0.71 2.85
C ASN A 155 -3.86 -0.13 1.52
N ASN A 156 -3.37 -0.99 0.62
CA ASN A 156 -2.83 -0.62 -0.68
C ASN A 156 -1.77 0.49 -0.61
N TYR A 157 -0.81 0.34 0.31
CA TYR A 157 0.30 1.26 0.50
C TYR A 157 1.28 1.21 -0.68
N THR A 158 1.01 2.03 -1.69
CA THR A 158 1.74 2.04 -2.96
C THR A 158 3.16 2.54 -2.79
N TYR A 159 3.36 3.63 -2.02
CA TYR A 159 4.69 4.22 -1.86
C TYR A 159 5.63 3.30 -1.06
N ILE A 160 5.11 2.62 -0.04
CA ILE A 160 5.85 1.63 0.75
C ILE A 160 6.15 0.38 -0.09
N LEU A 161 5.18 -0.09 -0.89
CA LEU A 161 5.40 -1.23 -1.80
C LEU A 161 6.49 -0.94 -2.83
N ASP A 162 6.50 0.27 -3.40
CA ASP A 162 7.51 0.68 -4.37
C ASP A 162 8.90 0.77 -3.74
N TYR A 163 9.00 1.24 -2.50
CA TYR A 163 10.25 1.19 -1.73
C TYR A 163 10.73 -0.25 -1.51
N ILE A 164 9.83 -1.17 -1.14
CA ILE A 164 10.15 -2.58 -0.87
C ILE A 164 10.55 -3.35 -2.13
N LYS A 165 9.95 -3.02 -3.29
CA LYS A 165 10.28 -3.62 -4.59
C LYS A 165 11.63 -3.16 -5.16
N GLY A 166 12.29 -2.19 -4.49
CA GLY A 166 13.60 -1.70 -4.89
C GLY A 166 13.54 -0.45 -5.76
N GLY A 167 12.72 0.53 -5.37
CA GLY A 167 12.86 1.92 -5.78
C GLY A 167 13.09 2.13 -7.27
N LYS A 168 12.12 1.77 -8.13
CA LYS A 168 12.14 2.13 -9.55
C LYS A 168 11.68 3.58 -9.81
N HIS A 169 12.15 4.53 -9.00
CA HIS A 169 11.78 5.94 -9.16
C HIS A 169 12.98 6.90 -9.15
N ASP A 170 14.21 6.38 -9.13
CA ASP A 170 15.42 7.17 -9.35
C ASP A 170 16.03 6.82 -10.73
N GLU A 171 15.33 7.17 -11.82
CA GLU A 171 15.88 7.45 -13.16
C GLU A 171 15.00 8.48 -13.87
#